data_AF-A0A354CWM8-F1
#
_entry.id   AF-A0A354CWM8-F1
#
_cell.length_a   1.000
_cell.length_b   1.000
_cell.length_c   1.000
_cell.angle_alpha   90.00
_cell.angle_beta   90.00
_cell.angle_gamma   90.00
#
_symmetry.space_group_name_H-M   'P 1'
#
loop_
_entity.id
_entity.type
_entity.pdbx_description
1 polymer ?
#
loop_
_entity_poly.entity_id
_entity_poly.type
_entity_poly.pdbx_seq_one_letter_code
_entity_poly.pdbx_strand_id
1 'polypeptide(L)' 'MRALIRTFQRRVVRWYARHQRRLPWRRTHDPYKILVSEIMLQQTQVER' A
#
# COMPACT_ATOMS: atom_id res chain seq x y z
N MET A 1 6.31 -7.47 24.21
CA MET A 1 6.67 -7.05 22.84
C MET A 1 5.77 -7.64 21.73
N ARG A 2 5.68 -8.96 21.54
CA ARG A 2 4.90 -9.58 20.42
C ARG A 2 3.40 -9.20 20.37
N ALA A 3 2.76 -9.02 21.53
CA ALA A 3 1.35 -8.61 21.60
C ALA A 3 1.12 -7.18 21.10
N LEU A 4 2.04 -6.24 21.40
CA LEU A 4 1.98 -4.86 20.92
C LEU A 4 2.10 -4.80 19.40
N ILE A 5 3.03 -5.57 18.82
CA ILE A 5 3.22 -5.68 17.36
C ILE A 5 1.92 -6.14 16.69
N ARG A 6 1.30 -7.22 17.19
CA ARG A 6 0.04 -7.74 16.64
C ARG A 6 -1.11 -6.76 16.76
N THR A 7 -1.18 -6.01 17.85
CA THR A 7 -2.23 -4.99 18.04
C THR A 7 -2.03 -3.81 17.09
N PHE A 8 -0.78 -3.37 16.89
CA PHE A 8 -0.44 -2.32 15.93
C PHE A 8 -0.77 -2.74 14.49
N GLN A 9 -0.31 -3.92 14.05
CA GLN A 9 -0.61 -4.46 12.72
C GLN A 9 -2.11 -4.51 12.45
N ARG A 10 -2.90 -5.02 13.40
CA ARG A 10 -4.37 -5.07 13.28
C ARG A 10 -5.00 -3.70 13.14
N ARG A 11 -4.51 -2.69 13.87
CA ARG A 11 -4.99 -1.31 13.75
C ARG A 11 -4.71 -0.74 12.36
N VAL A 12 -3.49 -0.90 11.86
CA VAL A 12 -3.08 -0.40 10.53
C VAL A 12 -3.90 -1.07 9.42
N VAL A 13 -4.02 -2.40 9.44
CA VAL A 13 -4.80 -3.15 8.43
C VAL A 13 -6.27 -2.73 8.43
N ARG A 14 -6.89 -2.58 9.62
CA ARG A 14 -8.30 -2.15 9.74
C ARG A 14 -8.52 -0.72 9.25
N TRP A 15 -7.55 0.17 9.45
CA TRP A 15 -7.63 1.53 8.92
C TRP A 15 -7.49 1.54 7.40
N TYR A 16 -6.50 0.82 6.86
CA TYR A 16 -6.25 0.71 5.42
C TYR A 16 -7.47 0.18 4.66
N ALA A 17 -8.12 -0.86 5.18
CA ALA A 17 -9.34 -1.42 4.58
C ALA A 17 -10.45 -0.38 4.37
N ARG A 18 -10.54 0.64 5.23
CA ARG A 18 -11.57 1.69 5.18
C ARG A 18 -11.14 2.95 4.44
N HIS A 19 -9.85 3.28 4.42
CA HIS A 19 -9.35 4.59 3.96
C HIS A 19 -8.36 4.50 2.79
N GLN A 20 -8.11 3.31 2.23
CA GLN A 20 -7.20 3.17 1.09
C GLN A 20 -7.64 4.01 -0.11
N ARG A 21 -6.67 4.69 -0.74
CA ARG A 21 -6.86 5.37 -2.02
C ARG A 21 -7.00 4.35 -3.14
N ARG A 22 -7.86 4.65 -4.11
CA ARG A 22 -8.02 3.87 -5.34
C ARG A 22 -6.90 4.24 -6.30
N LEU A 23 -5.85 3.43 -6.36
CA LEU A 23 -4.73 3.61 -7.27
C LEU A 23 -4.73 2.46 -8.30
N PRO A 24 -4.58 2.74 -9.60
CA PRO A 24 -4.72 1.72 -10.64
C PRO A 24 -3.69 0.59 -10.49
N TRP A 25 -2.47 0.91 -10.07
CA TRP A 25 -1.41 -0.07 -9.81
C TRP A 25 -1.67 -0.95 -8.58
N ARG A 26 -2.63 -0.62 -7.70
CA ARG A 26 -3.07 -1.50 -6.59
C ARG A 26 -4.11 -2.54 -7.01
N ARG A 27 -4.58 -2.52 -8.26
CA ARG A 27 -5.63 -3.43 -8.78
C ARG A 27 -5.07 -4.59 -9.61
N THR A 28 -3.77 -4.80 -9.59
CA THR A 28 -3.09 -5.85 -10.35
C THR A 28 -2.19 -6.69 -9.45
N HIS A 29 -2.01 -7.95 -9.81
CA HIS A 29 -1.03 -8.87 -9.19
C HIS A 29 0.13 -9.19 -10.15
N ASP A 30 0.15 -8.57 -11.34
CA ASP A 30 1.23 -8.69 -12.33
C ASP A 30 2.54 -8.09 -11.78
N PRO A 31 3.60 -8.89 -11.57
CA PRO A 31 4.86 -8.43 -11.02
C PRO A 31 5.52 -7.31 -11.83
N TYR A 32 5.38 -7.33 -13.15
CA TYR A 32 5.95 -6.31 -14.02
C TYR A 32 5.27 -4.96 -13.78
N LYS A 33 3.93 -4.94 -13.76
CA LYS A 33 3.16 -3.70 -13.51
C LYS A 33 3.42 -3.14 -12.11
N ILE A 34 3.60 -4.01 -11.12
CA ILE A 34 3.97 -3.60 -9.76
C ILE A 34 5.36 -2.94 -9.77
N LEU A 35 6.36 -3.59 -10.37
CA LEU A 35 7.73 -3.06 -10.45
C LEU A 35 7.80 -1.70 -11.15
N VAL A 36 7.12 -1.56 -12.30
CA VAL A 36 7.07 -0.30 -13.04
C VAL A 36 6.48 0.82 -12.18
N SER A 37 5.42 0.51 -11.43
CA SER A 37 4.77 1.49 -10.55
C SER A 37 5.68 1.92 -9.41
N GLU A 38 6.41 0.99 -8.77
CA GLU A 38 7.37 1.32 -7.71
C GLU A 38 8.50 2.23 -8.21
N ILE A 39 9.06 1.96 -9.40
CA ILE A 39 10.14 2.78 -9.97
C ILE A 39 9.62 4.19 -10.32
N MET A 40 8.44 4.31 -10.94
CA MET A 40 7.85 5.62 -11.27
C MET A 40 7.58 6.45 -10.01
N LEU A 41 7.12 5.82 -8.93
CA LEU A 41 6.77 6.48 -7.67
C LEU A 41 7.96 6.92 -6.82
N GLN A 42 9.17 6.43 -7.11
CA GLN A 42 10.40 6.94 -6.50
C GLN A 42 10.78 8.32 -7.05
N GLN A 43 10.45 8.59 -8.32
CA GLN A 43 10.83 9.82 -9.02
C GLN A 43 9.68 10.84 -9.09
N THR A 44 8.43 10.39 -9.01
CA THR A 44 7.23 11.22 -9.20
C THR A 44 6.26 11.08 -8.04
N GLN A 45 5.58 12.17 -7.68
CA GLN A 45 4.53 12.12 -6.66
C GLN A 45 3.22 11.65 -7.28
N VAL A 46 2.46 10.83 -6.54
CA VAL A 46 1.05 10.60 -6.86
C VAL A 46 0.32 11.93 -6.69
N GLU A 47 -0.45 12.33 -7.70
CA GLU A 47 -1.36 13.47 -7.59
C GLU A 47 -2.18 13.36 -6.31
N ARG A 48 -2.35 14.47 -5.58
CA ARG A 48 -2.99 14.47 -4.25
C ARG A 48 -4.50 14.28 -4.36
#